data_AF-A0A085WKQ3-F1
#
_entry.id   AF-A0A085WKQ3-F1
#
_cell.length_a   1.000
_cell.length_b   1.000
_cell.length_c   1.000
_cell.angle_alpha   90.00
_cell.angle_beta   90.00
_cell.angle_gamma   90.00
#
_symmetry.space_group_name_H-M   'P 1'
#
loop_
_entity.id
_entity.type
_entity.pdbx_description
1 polymer ?
#
loop_
_entity_poly.entity_id
_entity_poly.type
_entity_poly.pdbx_seq_one_letter_code
_entity_poly.pdbx_strand_id
1 'polypeptide(L)' 'MELFERISKALRAAGMAELPTSPSEELSLYGMDSLMMVLSVAALEKEFSLRISGHEFSEEYFRDLDALAGWMRRLGAS' A
#
# COMPACT_ATOMS: atom_id res chain seq x y z
N MET A 1 8.58 6.06 12.99
CA MET A 1 8.16 6.16 11.59
C MET A 1 6.67 6.02 11.59
N GLU A 2 5.95 7.05 11.15
CA GLU A 2 4.49 7.01 11.11
C GLU A 2 4.00 6.00 10.06
N LEU A 3 2.80 5.42 10.25
CA LEU A 3 2.24 4.41 9.36
C LEU A 3 2.33 4.79 7.87
N PHE A 4 2.01 6.03 7.53
CA PHE A 4 2.07 6.53 6.15
C PHE A 4 3.49 6.55 5.58
N GLU A 5 4.50 6.87 6.40
CA GLU A 5 5.91 6.84 5.96
C GLU A 5 6.34 5.41 5.66
N ARG A 6 5.93 4.45 6.49
CA ARG A 6 6.20 3.01 6.30
C ARG A 6 5.52 2.49 5.04
N ILE A 7 4.24 2.81 4.84
CA ILE A 7 3.50 2.47 3.62
C ILE A 7 4.20 3.06 2.39
N SER A 8 4.52 4.35 2.43
CA SER A 8 5.22 5.03 1.33
C SER A 8 6.56 4.39 1.00
N LYS A 9 7.33 4.00 2.02
CA LYS A 9 8.58 3.27 1.85
C LYS A 9 8.35 1.90 1.19
N ALA A 10 7.31 1.17 1.58
CA ALA A 10 6.97 -0.11 0.97
C ALA A 10 6.54 0.04 -0.50
N LEU A 11 5.70 1.02 -0.82
CA LEU A 11 5.27 1.29 -2.20
C LEU A 11 6.45 1.68 -3.11
N ARG A 12 7.38 2.50 -2.61
CA ARG A 12 8.62 2.81 -3.32
C ARG A 12 9.49 1.58 -3.53
N ALA A 13 9.58 0.69 -2.54
CA ALA A 13 10.30 -0.57 -2.66
C ALA A 13 9.64 -1.54 -3.68
N ALA A 14 8.32 -1.44 -3.88
CA ALA A 14 7.58 -2.18 -4.89
C ALA A 14 7.79 -1.65 -6.32
N GLY A 15 8.28 -0.40 -6.47
CA GLY A 15 8.59 0.20 -7.76
C GLY A 15 7.80 1.47 -8.08
N MET A 16 6.95 1.97 -7.17
CA MET A 16 6.33 3.28 -7.37
C MET A 16 7.36 4.40 -7.26
N ALA A 17 7.72 4.99 -8.40
CA ALA A 17 8.70 6.08 -8.47
C ALA A 17 8.19 7.37 -7.82
N GLU A 18 6.91 7.65 -8.01
CA GLU A 18 6.21 8.81 -7.45
C GLU A 18 5.06 8.34 -6.57
N LEU A 19 4.75 9.13 -5.54
CA LEU A 19 3.62 8.91 -4.66
C LEU A 19 2.84 10.22 -4.51
N PRO A 20 1.53 10.14 -4.31
CA PRO A 20 0.70 11.32 -4.11
C PRO A 20 1.15 12.13 -2.89
N THR A 21 0.93 13.44 -2.96
CA THR A 21 1.20 14.37 -1.85
C THR A 21 0.06 14.41 -0.84
N SER A 22 -1.17 14.18 -1.29
CA SER A 22 -2.36 14.05 -0.47
C SER A 22 -2.77 12.57 -0.37
N PRO A 23 -3.12 12.06 0.82
CA PRO A 23 -3.43 10.65 1.01
C PRO A 23 -4.74 10.20 0.36
N SER A 24 -5.59 11.14 -0.07
CA SER A 24 -6.85 10.91 -0.77
C SER A 24 -6.74 10.94 -2.30
N GLU A 25 -5.55 11.21 -2.85
CA GLU A 25 -5.33 11.17 -4.29
C GLU A 25 -5.25 9.72 -4.79
N GLU A 26 -5.80 9.47 -5.97
CA GLU A 26 -5.84 8.13 -6.55
C GLU A 26 -4.44 7.64 -6.90
N LEU A 27 -4.04 6.49 -6.37
CA LEU A 27 -2.74 5.85 -6.63
C LEU A 27 -2.59 5.42 -8.10
N SER A 28 -3.70 5.18 -8.79
CA SER A 28 -3.74 4.83 -10.21
C SER A 28 -3.07 5.90 -11.09
N LEU A 29 -3.19 7.18 -10.72
CA LEU A 29 -2.57 8.31 -11.40
C LEU A 29 -1.03 8.30 -11.31
N TYR A 30 -0.49 7.53 -10.38
CA TYR A 30 0.95 7.39 -10.12
C TYR A 30 1.49 6.02 -10.54
N GLY A 31 0.71 5.24 -11.31
CA GLY A 31 1.14 3.95 -11.83
C GLY A 31 0.78 2.74 -10.96
N MET A 32 -0.20 2.88 -10.06
CA MET A 32 -0.79 1.73 -9.36
C MET A 32 -1.71 0.93 -10.30
N ASP A 33 -1.13 -0.04 -11.00
CA ASP A 33 -1.84 -1.04 -11.78
C ASP A 33 -1.93 -2.39 -11.04
N SER A 34 -2.56 -3.39 -11.65
CA SER A 34 -2.77 -4.70 -11.04
C SER A 34 -1.46 -5.43 -10.68
N LEU A 35 -0.40 -5.26 -11.47
CA LEU A 35 0.92 -5.83 -11.15
C LEU A 35 1.54 -5.09 -9.97
N MET A 36 1.46 -3.75 -9.98
CA MET A 36 1.98 -2.91 -8.91
C MET A 36 1.28 -3.19 -7.59
N MET A 37 -0.02 -3.47 -7.59
CA MET A 37 -0.76 -3.88 -6.38
C MET A 37 -0.18 -5.16 -5.79
N VAL A 38 0.07 -6.19 -6.61
CA VAL A 38 0.65 -7.46 -6.14
C VAL A 38 2.07 -7.26 -5.59
N LEU A 39 2.90 -6.48 -6.27
CA LEU A 39 4.24 -6.14 -5.79
C LEU A 39 4.19 -5.35 -4.47
N SER A 40 3.22 -4.44 -4.36
CA SER A 40 2.98 -3.64 -3.15
C SER A 40 2.57 -4.52 -1.98
N VAL A 41 1.72 -5.52 -2.16
CA VAL A 41 1.38 -6.50 -1.11
C VAL A 41 2.65 -7.16 -0.58
N ALA A 42 3.50 -7.70 -1.45
CA ALA A 42 4.73 -8.37 -1.03
C ALA A 42 5.70 -7.40 -0.29
N ALA A 43 5.79 -6.15 -0.74
CA ALA A 43 6.60 -5.13 -0.07
C ALA A 43 6.02 -4.73 1.30
N LEU A 44 4.70 -4.63 1.43
CA LEU A 44 3.99 -4.34 2.67
C LEU A 44 4.14 -5.49 3.68
N GLU A 45 3.99 -6.75 3.25
CA GLU A 45 4.24 -7.92 4.10
C GLU A 45 5.65 -7.86 4.70
N LYS A 46 6.65 -7.55 3.88
CA LYS A 46 8.04 -7.42 4.31
C LYS A 46 8.25 -6.24 5.27
N GLU A 47 7.74 -5.05 4.94
CA GLU A 47 7.95 -3.84 5.75
C GLU A 47 7.25 -3.92 7.12
N PHE A 48 6.11 -4.61 7.19
CA PHE A 48 5.31 -4.73 8.41
C PHE A 48 5.47 -6.08 9.13
N SER A 49 6.21 -7.02 8.55
CA SER A 49 6.32 -8.41 9.07
C SER A 49 4.94 -9.04 9.29
N LEU A 50 4.02 -8.76 8.37
CA LEU A 50 2.66 -9.27 8.36
C LEU A 50 2.50 -10.29 7.23
N ARG A 51 1.49 -11.15 7.35
CA ARG A 51 1.07 -12.06 6.29
C ARG A 51 -0.30 -11.62 5.80
N ILE A 52 -0.38 -11.22 4.54
CA ILE A 52 -1.60 -10.74 3.90
C ILE A 52 -2.16 -11.90 3.09
N SER A 53 -3.35 -12.37 3.45
CA SER A 53 -4.00 -13.43 2.69
C SER A 53 -4.48 -12.90 1.34
N GLY A 54 -4.27 -13.67 0.27
CA GLY A 54 -4.84 -13.34 -1.04
C GLY A 54 -6.37 -13.26 -1.04
N HIS A 55 -7.04 -13.86 -0.05
CA HIS A 55 -8.50 -13.72 0.14
C HIS A 55 -8.92 -12.36 0.71
N GLU A 56 -8.00 -11.66 1.38
CA GLU A 56 -8.22 -10.31 1.91
C GLU A 56 -7.77 -9.23 0.91
N PHE A 57 -7.25 -9.63 -0.24
CA PHE A 57 -6.84 -8.71 -1.30
C PHE A 57 -8.07 -8.17 -2.03
N SER A 58 -8.13 -6.85 -2.18
CA SER A 58 -9.11 -6.15 -3.00
C SER A 58 -8.48 -4.88 -3.58
N GLU A 59 -8.78 -4.59 -4.84
CA GLU A 59 -8.31 -3.38 -5.53
C GLU A 59 -8.75 -2.11 -4.80
N GLU A 60 -9.86 -2.16 -4.06
CA GLU A 60 -10.40 -1.02 -3.31
C GLU A 60 -9.43 -0.51 -2.24
N TYR A 61 -8.55 -1.36 -1.71
CA TYR A 61 -7.54 -0.98 -0.72
C TYR A 61 -6.36 -0.23 -1.34
N PHE A 62 -6.21 -0.29 -2.66
CA PHE A 62 -5.16 0.39 -3.42
C PHE A 62 -5.68 1.61 -4.16
N ARG A 63 -6.88 2.11 -3.82
CA ARG A 63 -7.44 3.32 -4.41
C ARG A 63 -6.60 4.55 -4.10
N ASP A 64 -6.34 4.77 -2.82
CA ASP A 64 -5.64 5.92 -2.27
C ASP A 64 -4.87 5.50 -1.00
N LEU A 65 -4.00 6.36 -0.45
CA LEU A 65 -3.19 6.01 0.71
C LEU A 65 -4.03 5.88 1.99
N ASP A 66 -5.16 6.59 2.10
CA ASP A 66 -6.07 6.50 3.25
C ASP A 66 -6.74 5.13 3.34
N ALA A 67 -7.26 4.63 2.21
CA ALA A 67 -7.84 3.29 2.10
C ALA A 67 -6.80 2.22 2.43
N LEU A 68 -5.58 2.38 1.90
CA LEU A 68 -4.48 1.46 2.13
C LEU A 68 -4.07 1.45 3.61
N ALA A 69 -3.92 2.62 4.22
CA ALA A 69 -3.60 2.75 5.64
C ALA A 69 -4.70 2.16 6.53
N GLY A 70 -5.97 2.37 6.17
CA GLY A 70 -7.11 1.78 6.87
C GLY A 70 -7.13 0.25 6.79
N TRP A 71 -6.79 -0.32 5.64
CA TRP A 71 -6.61 -1.76 5.49
C TRP A 71 -5.43 -2.29 6.30
N MET A 72 -4.26 -1.65 6.21
CA MET A 72 -3.07 -2.06 6.96
C MET A 72 -3.30 -2.03 8.48
N ARG A 73 -4.01 -1.03 9.01
CA ARG A 73 -4.39 -0.99 10.43
C ARG A 73 -5.29 -2.16 10.84
N ARG A 74 -6.25 -2.54 9.99
CA ARG A 74 -7.12 -3.71 10.25
C ARG A 74 -6.32 -5.01 10.31
N LEU A 75 -5.22 -5.09 9.56
CA LEU A 75 -4.27 -6.19 9.57
C LEU A 75 -3.26 -6.15 10.73
N GLY A 76 -3.33 -5.12 11.59
CA GLY A 76 -2.46 -4.98 12.77
C GLY A 76 -1.19 -4.16 12.53
N ALA A 77 -1.07 -3.44 11.42
CA ALA A 77 0.03 -2.52 11.21
C ALA A 77 -0.07 -1.28 12.13
N SER A 78 1.03 -0.97 12.81
CA SER A 78 1.20 0.21 13.67
C SER A 78 2.35 1.12 13.22
#